data_AF-A0A3D5S656-F1
#
_entry.id   AF-A0A3D5S656-F1
#
_cell.length_a   1.000
_cell.length_b   1.000
_cell.length_c   1.000
_cell.angle_alpha   90.00
_cell.angle_beta   90.00
_cell.angle_gamma   90.00
#
_symmetry.space_group_name_H-M   'P 1'
#
loop_
_entity.id
_entity.type
_entity.pdbx_description
1 polymer ?
#
loop_
_entity_poly.entity_id
_entity_poly.type
_entity_poly.pdbx_seq_one_letter_code
_entity_poly.pdbx_strand_id
1 'polypeptide(L)'
;MTDTHPELGESRLPSNPLLSEVLAKVSKQRTKAKKIQVLKENESLHLKAILIWNFDDTVVSVLPEGEVPYNKNEAPAGTEHTYLAHEWKVLYNFVKGGNDSLRTVKREQLFLQLLEGLHPDESDIICLVKDKNLTEKYKLTRPVVEEAFPDIEWGNRGG
;
A
#
# COMPACT_ATOMS: atom_id res chain seq x y z
N MET A 1 -6.05 14.18 -26.21
CA MET A 1 -7.30 14.83 -25.75
C MET A 1 -7.47 14.45 -24.30
N THR A 2 -7.02 15.30 -23.39
CA THR A 2 -7.27 15.16 -21.96
C THR A 2 -8.52 15.97 -21.67
N ASP A 3 -9.65 15.29 -21.50
CA ASP A 3 -10.92 15.94 -21.17
C ASP A 3 -10.87 16.47 -19.73
N THR A 4 -10.48 17.74 -19.60
CA THR A 4 -10.67 18.53 -18.39
C THR A 4 -12.14 18.91 -18.26
N HIS A 5 -12.86 18.20 -17.38
CA HIS A 5 -14.16 18.64 -16.86
C HIS A 5 -13.95 19.75 -15.80
N PRO A 6 -14.61 20.92 -15.92
CA PRO A 6 -14.24 22.11 -15.16
C PRO A 6 -15.09 22.33 -13.89
N GLU A 7 -15.05 21.43 -12.90
CA GLU A 7 -15.59 21.75 -11.55
C GLU A 7 -14.73 21.34 -10.34
N LEU A 8 -13.66 20.58 -10.47
CA LEU A 8 -12.65 20.43 -9.41
C LEU A 8 -11.28 20.29 -10.07
N GLY A 9 -10.38 21.24 -9.81
CA GLY A 9 -9.03 21.31 -10.37
C GLY A 9 -8.08 20.23 -9.86
N GLU A 10 -8.46 18.96 -9.97
CA GLU A 10 -7.64 17.80 -9.64
C GLU A 10 -7.52 16.90 -10.86
N SER A 11 -6.28 16.74 -11.34
CA SER A 11 -5.97 15.78 -12.40
C SER A 11 -6.53 14.40 -12.04
N ARG A 12 -7.35 13.83 -12.93
CA ARG A 12 -7.78 12.43 -12.81
C ARG A 12 -6.53 11.55 -12.87
N LEU A 13 -6.47 10.56 -11.98
CA LEU A 13 -5.39 9.57 -12.00
C LEU A 13 -5.49 8.75 -13.30
N PRO A 14 -4.39 8.17 -13.80
CA PRO A 14 -4.44 7.27 -14.95
C PRO A 14 -5.33 6.05 -14.64
N SER A 15 -5.73 5.30 -15.67
CA SER A 15 -6.66 4.17 -15.51
C SER A 15 -6.13 3.03 -14.62
N ASN A 16 -4.81 2.93 -14.45
CA ASN A 16 -4.16 1.99 -13.56
C ASN A 16 -3.05 2.73 -12.78
N PRO A 17 -3.42 3.50 -11.75
CA PRO A 17 -2.46 4.29 -10.98
C PRO A 17 -1.65 3.39 -10.05
N LEU A 18 -0.42 3.82 -9.74
CA LEU A 18 0.34 3.22 -8.64
C LEU A 18 -0.37 3.50 -7.31
N LEU A 19 -0.22 2.61 -6.34
CA LEU A 19 -0.73 2.90 -5.00
C LEU A 19 -0.09 4.15 -4.38
N SER A 20 1.16 4.45 -4.74
CA SER A 20 1.86 5.66 -4.29
C SER A 20 1.17 6.92 -4.78
N GLU A 21 0.67 6.93 -6.01
CA GLU A 21 -0.06 8.05 -6.61
C GLU A 21 -1.42 8.23 -5.96
N VAL A 22 -2.15 7.12 -5.71
CA VAL A 22 -3.43 7.14 -4.99
C VAL A 22 -3.23 7.72 -3.59
N LEU A 23 -2.28 7.18 -2.81
CA LEU A 23 -2.01 7.65 -1.46
C LEU A 23 -1.49 9.10 -1.44
N ALA A 24 -0.69 9.50 -2.42
CA ALA A 24 -0.24 10.89 -2.56
C ALA A 24 -1.43 11.82 -2.86
N LYS A 25 -2.37 11.41 -3.72
CA LYS A 25 -3.59 12.17 -4.00
C LYS A 25 -4.47 12.29 -2.76
N VAL A 26 -4.62 11.22 -1.97
CA VAL A 26 -5.33 11.25 -0.68
C VAL A 26 -4.64 12.21 0.29
N SER A 27 -3.32 12.17 0.41
CA SER A 27 -2.53 13.05 1.30
C SER A 27 -2.70 14.53 0.98
N LYS A 28 -2.84 14.88 -0.30
CA LYS A 28 -3.07 16.25 -0.78
C LYS A 28 -4.44 16.81 -0.40
N GLN A 29 -5.42 15.96 -0.10
CA GLN A 29 -6.77 16.40 0.25
C GLN A 29 -6.81 17.06 1.64
N ARG A 30 -7.40 18.25 1.71
CA ARG A 30 -7.48 19.04 2.95
C ARG A 30 -8.51 18.52 3.94
N THR A 31 -9.59 17.91 3.45
CA THR A 31 -10.72 17.50 4.28
C THR A 31 -10.84 15.98 4.34
N LYS A 32 -11.33 15.47 5.48
CA LYS A 32 -11.64 14.05 5.66
C LYS A 32 -12.58 13.53 4.55
N ALA A 33 -13.64 14.29 4.22
CA ALA A 33 -14.59 13.92 3.18
C ALA A 33 -13.93 13.73 1.81
N LYS A 34 -13.02 14.62 1.40
CA LYS A 34 -12.29 14.47 0.14
C LYS A 34 -11.32 13.30 0.14
N LYS A 35 -10.65 13.02 1.28
CA LYS A 35 -9.81 11.82 1.43
C LYS A 35 -10.62 10.54 1.20
N ILE A 36 -11.78 10.47 1.84
CA ILE A 36 -12.72 9.34 1.70
C ILE A 36 -13.17 9.19 0.25
N GLN A 37 -13.55 10.29 -0.40
CA GLN A 37 -13.95 10.28 -1.80
C GLN A 37 -12.85 9.70 -2.70
N VAL A 38 -11.61 10.20 -2.58
CA VAL A 38 -10.48 9.69 -3.39
C VAL A 38 -10.20 8.22 -3.11
N LEU A 39 -10.28 7.77 -1.86
CA LEU A 39 -10.13 6.35 -1.51
C LEU A 39 -11.20 5.48 -2.19
N LYS A 40 -12.48 5.89 -2.13
CA LYS A 40 -13.59 5.17 -2.77
C LYS A 40 -13.48 5.15 -4.29
N GLU A 41 -13.06 6.25 -4.91
CA GLU A 41 -12.86 6.33 -6.36
C GLU A 41 -11.73 5.42 -6.87
N ASN A 42 -10.79 5.05 -6.01
CA ASN A 42 -9.63 4.20 -6.34
C ASN A 42 -9.68 2.87 -5.58
N GLU A 43 -10.88 2.41 -5.22
CA GLU A 43 -11.06 1.19 -4.45
C GLU A 43 -10.51 -0.03 -5.21
N SER A 44 -9.67 -0.81 -4.53
CA SER A 44 -9.12 -2.04 -5.06
C SER A 44 -8.75 -3.01 -3.93
N LEU A 45 -8.66 -4.30 -4.26
CA LEU A 45 -8.26 -5.33 -3.29
C LEU A 45 -6.85 -5.10 -2.75
N HIS A 46 -5.91 -4.69 -3.62
CA HIS A 46 -4.53 -4.42 -3.22
C HIS A 46 -4.43 -3.15 -2.36
N LEU A 47 -5.21 -2.10 -2.63
CA LEU A 47 -5.30 -0.92 -1.75
C LEU A 47 -5.80 -1.34 -0.36
N LYS A 48 -6.90 -2.11 -0.29
CA LYS A 48 -7.45 -2.59 0.98
C LYS A 48 -6.46 -3.46 1.73
N ALA A 49 -5.75 -4.37 1.06
CA ALA A 49 -4.73 -5.22 1.68
C ALA A 49 -3.62 -4.40 2.35
N ILE A 50 -3.14 -3.36 1.66
CA ILE A 50 -2.11 -2.44 2.17
C ILE A 50 -2.63 -1.62 3.37
N LEU A 51 -3.86 -1.12 3.29
CA LEU A 51 -4.46 -0.36 4.38
C LEU A 51 -4.74 -1.24 5.61
N ILE A 52 -5.18 -2.48 5.42
CA ILE A 52 -5.35 -3.46 6.50
C ILE A 52 -4.00 -3.76 7.14
N TRP A 53 -2.98 -4.07 6.35
CA TRP A 53 -1.65 -4.34 6.90
C TRP A 53 -1.10 -3.13 7.65
N ASN A 54 -1.36 -1.89 7.23
CA ASN A 54 -0.90 -0.71 7.96
C ASN A 54 -1.74 -0.37 9.21
N PHE A 55 -3.07 -0.51 9.17
CA PHE A 55 -3.95 0.06 10.20
C PHE A 55 -4.60 -0.95 11.14
N ASP A 56 -4.59 -2.24 10.79
CA ASP A 56 -5.07 -3.27 11.70
C ASP A 56 -3.98 -3.62 12.72
N ASP A 57 -4.23 -3.27 13.99
CA ASP A 57 -3.29 -3.49 15.09
C ASP A 57 -3.05 -4.99 15.36
N THR A 58 -3.94 -5.87 14.90
CA THR A 58 -3.76 -7.33 15.03
C THR A 58 -2.90 -7.92 13.94
N VAL A 59 -2.65 -7.21 12.84
CA VAL A 59 -1.73 -7.66 11.80
C VAL A 59 -0.30 -7.34 12.23
N VAL A 60 0.44 -8.38 12.61
CA VAL A 60 1.83 -8.26 13.08
C VAL A 60 2.79 -8.63 11.95
N SER A 61 3.67 -7.70 11.55
CA SER A 61 4.75 -7.96 10.61
C SER A 61 5.77 -8.92 11.24
N VAL A 62 6.19 -9.93 10.48
CA VAL A 62 7.23 -10.90 10.90
C VAL A 62 8.55 -10.65 10.16
N LEU A 63 8.81 -9.36 9.90
CA LEU A 63 10.00 -8.80 9.28
C LEU A 63 10.70 -7.86 10.28
N PRO A 64 12.01 -7.62 10.15
CA PRO A 64 12.68 -6.58 10.93
C PRO A 64 12.07 -5.19 10.71
N GLU A 65 11.96 -4.40 11.78
CA GLU A 65 11.54 -3.00 11.71
C GLU A 65 12.64 -2.11 11.11
N GLY A 66 12.24 -0.99 10.51
CA GLY A 66 13.16 0.03 10.01
C GLY A 66 13.53 -0.12 8.53
N GLU A 67 14.55 0.64 8.11
CA GLU A 67 14.99 0.68 6.72
C GLU A 67 15.54 -0.67 6.26
N VAL A 68 15.11 -1.08 5.07
CA VAL A 68 15.56 -2.32 4.44
C VAL A 68 16.52 -1.96 3.32
N PRO A 69 17.77 -2.45 3.34
CA PRO A 69 18.69 -2.23 2.23
C PRO A 69 18.32 -3.16 1.07
N TYR A 70 17.81 -2.62 -0.03
CA TYR A 70 17.50 -3.34 -1.26
C TYR A 70 17.98 -2.56 -2.48
N ASN A 71 18.21 -3.24 -3.60
CA ASN A 71 18.54 -2.58 -4.85
C ASN A 71 17.25 -2.06 -5.49
N LYS A 72 17.04 -0.74 -5.48
CA LYS A 72 15.88 -0.14 -6.14
C LYS A 72 15.86 -0.51 -7.62
N ASN A 73 14.71 -0.92 -8.12
CA ASN A 73 14.58 -1.22 -9.53
C ASN A 73 14.67 0.08 -10.35
N GLU A 74 15.68 0.19 -11.22
CA GLU A 74 15.94 1.37 -12.04
C GLU A 74 15.31 1.29 -13.43
N ALA A 75 14.52 0.25 -13.73
CA ALA A 75 13.85 0.15 -15.02
C ALA A 75 12.95 1.38 -15.26
N PRO A 76 12.70 1.79 -16.52
CA PRO A 76 11.75 2.87 -16.77
C PRO A 76 10.32 2.51 -16.30
N ALA A 77 9.57 3.49 -15.80
CA ALA A 77 8.17 3.30 -15.45
C ALA A 77 7.38 2.79 -16.67
N GLY A 78 6.65 1.68 -16.50
CA GLY A 78 5.90 1.02 -17.57
C GLY A 78 6.65 -0.08 -18.34
N THR A 79 7.86 -0.47 -17.92
CA THR A 79 8.59 -1.62 -18.52
C THR A 79 8.63 -2.84 -17.58
N GLU A 80 9.79 -3.27 -17.10
CA GLU A 80 10.01 -4.57 -16.41
C GLU A 80 9.56 -4.61 -14.95
N HIS A 81 9.01 -3.51 -14.42
CA HIS A 81 8.51 -3.47 -13.05
C HIS A 81 7.24 -4.29 -12.90
N THR A 82 7.18 -5.07 -11.83
CA THR A 82 5.92 -5.61 -11.34
C THR A 82 5.15 -4.52 -10.59
N TYR A 83 3.82 -4.54 -10.74
CA TYR A 83 2.93 -3.65 -9.98
C TYR A 83 2.52 -4.37 -8.70
N LEU A 84 2.40 -3.61 -7.60
CA LEU A 84 1.88 -4.14 -6.35
C LEU A 84 0.45 -4.69 -6.51
N ALA A 85 -0.30 -4.16 -7.46
CA ALA A 85 -1.60 -4.70 -7.88
C ALA A 85 -1.55 -6.18 -8.32
N HIS A 86 -0.40 -6.68 -8.78
CA HIS A 86 -0.20 -8.09 -9.16
C HIS A 86 0.41 -8.91 -8.02
N GLU A 87 1.29 -8.30 -7.21
CA GLU A 87 2.06 -9.01 -6.19
C GLU A 87 1.42 -9.03 -4.79
N TRP A 88 0.35 -8.25 -4.53
CA TRP A 88 -0.23 -8.10 -3.18
C TRP A 88 -0.62 -9.43 -2.49
N LYS A 89 -0.88 -10.50 -3.26
CA LYS A 89 -1.16 -11.82 -2.70
C LYS A 89 0.02 -12.44 -1.98
N VAL A 90 1.26 -12.04 -2.28
CA VAL A 90 2.46 -12.57 -1.60
C VAL A 90 2.67 -11.97 -0.21
N LEU A 91 1.94 -10.89 0.12
CA LEU A 91 2.12 -10.16 1.38
C LEU A 91 1.78 -11.00 2.62
N TYR A 92 0.94 -12.03 2.49
CA TYR A 92 0.66 -12.98 3.58
C TYR A 92 1.92 -13.69 4.10
N ASN A 93 2.99 -13.77 3.29
CA ASN A 93 4.26 -14.36 3.73
C ASN A 93 4.95 -13.54 4.83
N PHE A 94 4.59 -12.26 4.98
CA PHE A 94 5.28 -11.28 5.83
C PHE A 94 4.50 -10.89 7.08
N VAL A 95 3.36 -11.52 7.34
CA VAL A 95 2.52 -11.28 8.53
C VAL A 95 2.34 -12.57 9.34
N LYS A 96 2.27 -12.44 10.66
CA LYS A 96 2.00 -13.55 11.59
C LYS A 96 0.65 -14.19 11.26
N GLY A 97 0.58 -15.53 11.26
CA GLY A 97 -0.63 -16.27 10.93
C GLY A 97 -0.88 -16.41 9.42
N GLY A 98 -0.04 -15.81 8.58
CA GLY A 98 -0.10 -15.95 7.13
C GLY A 98 0.65 -17.20 6.65
N ASN A 99 1.98 -17.11 6.53
CA ASN A 99 2.83 -18.26 6.22
C ASN A 99 3.84 -18.53 7.35
N ASP A 100 3.33 -19.08 8.45
CA ASP A 100 4.14 -19.36 9.64
C ASP A 100 5.15 -20.49 9.44
N SER A 101 4.92 -21.36 8.44
CA SER A 101 5.87 -22.43 8.08
C SER A 101 7.15 -21.91 7.40
N LEU A 102 7.14 -20.66 6.94
CA LEU A 102 8.26 -20.06 6.23
C LEU A 102 9.38 -19.66 7.19
N ARG A 103 10.60 -20.17 6.92
CA ARG A 103 11.80 -19.82 7.70
C ARG A 103 12.13 -18.33 7.54
N THR A 104 12.56 -17.70 8.63
CA THR A 104 12.91 -16.25 8.69
C THR A 104 13.84 -15.82 7.55
N VAL A 105 14.95 -16.53 7.33
CA VAL A 105 15.91 -16.19 6.25
C VAL A 105 15.25 -16.21 4.86
N LYS A 106 14.37 -17.19 4.60
CA LYS A 106 13.68 -17.28 3.31
C LYS A 106 12.64 -16.18 3.18
N ARG A 107 11.97 -15.81 4.27
CA ARG A 107 11.02 -14.70 4.32
C ARG A 107 11.70 -13.37 3.99
N GLU A 108 12.82 -13.07 4.62
CA GLU A 108 13.61 -11.87 4.32
C GLU A 108 14.09 -11.86 2.86
N GLN A 109 14.55 -13.01 2.34
CA GLN A 109 14.91 -13.13 0.92
C GLN A 109 13.74 -12.83 -0.01
N LEU A 110 12.55 -13.38 0.26
CA LEU A 110 11.35 -13.11 -0.54
C LEU A 110 10.91 -11.65 -0.44
N PHE A 111 11.11 -11.03 0.73
CA PHE A 111 10.83 -9.62 0.92
C PHE A 111 11.73 -8.74 0.07
N LEU A 112 13.05 -8.99 0.10
CA LEU A 112 14.01 -8.30 -0.78
C LEU A 112 13.63 -8.49 -2.25
N GLN A 113 13.36 -9.72 -2.68
CA GLN A 113 12.96 -10.00 -4.07
C GLN A 113 11.70 -9.24 -4.48
N LEU A 114 10.71 -9.10 -3.58
CA LEU A 114 9.52 -8.29 -3.84
C LEU A 114 9.91 -6.82 -4.03
N LEU A 115 10.70 -6.24 -3.11
CA LEU A 115 11.09 -4.83 -3.19
C LEU A 115 11.91 -4.53 -4.44
N GLU A 116 12.83 -5.42 -4.83
CA GLU A 116 13.67 -5.28 -6.02
C GLU A 116 12.88 -5.51 -7.33
N GLY A 117 11.71 -6.15 -7.27
CA GLY A 117 10.83 -6.36 -8.43
C GLY A 117 9.78 -5.26 -8.63
N LEU A 118 9.44 -4.52 -7.58
CA LEU A 118 8.43 -3.46 -7.60
C LEU A 118 8.98 -2.14 -8.16
N HIS A 119 8.07 -1.30 -8.64
CA HIS A 119 8.39 0.11 -8.88
C HIS A 119 8.88 0.77 -7.56
N PRO A 120 9.93 1.62 -7.58
CA PRO A 120 10.52 2.20 -6.37
C PRO A 120 9.54 2.88 -5.41
N ASP A 121 8.52 3.56 -5.95
CA ASP A 121 7.51 4.21 -5.11
C ASP A 121 6.57 3.22 -4.42
N GLU A 122 6.36 2.02 -5.01
CA GLU A 122 5.55 0.96 -4.41
C GLU A 122 6.35 0.14 -3.40
N SER A 123 7.64 -0.11 -3.65
CA SER A 123 8.53 -0.71 -2.65
C SER A 123 8.65 0.16 -1.40
N ASP A 124 8.70 1.49 -1.56
CA ASP A 124 8.68 2.43 -0.43
C ASP A 124 7.36 2.33 0.37
N ILE A 125 6.21 2.08 -0.27
CA ILE A 125 4.94 1.81 0.44
C ILE A 125 5.05 0.54 1.29
N ILE A 126 5.58 -0.55 0.73
CA ILE A 126 5.70 -1.81 1.46
C ILE A 126 6.59 -1.64 2.71
N CYS A 127 7.69 -0.91 2.59
CA CYS A 127 8.55 -0.58 3.73
C CYS A 127 7.82 0.25 4.80
N LEU A 128 6.99 1.22 4.41
CA LEU A 128 6.19 2.00 5.37
C LEU A 128 5.15 1.13 6.07
N VAL A 129 4.47 0.27 5.33
CA VAL A 129 3.32 -0.50 5.80
C VAL A 129 3.73 -1.58 6.79
N LYS A 130 4.86 -2.25 6.56
CA LYS A 130 5.36 -3.24 7.52
C LYS A 130 5.62 -2.64 8.90
N ASP A 131 5.95 -1.34 8.94
CA ASP A 131 6.25 -0.56 10.15
C ASP A 131 5.09 0.36 10.57
N LYS A 132 3.90 0.19 9.98
CA LYS A 132 2.67 0.95 10.31
C LYS A 132 2.75 2.46 10.07
N ASN A 133 3.69 2.92 9.23
CA ASN A 133 4.08 4.33 9.08
C ASN A 133 3.35 5.10 7.94
N LEU A 134 2.22 4.60 7.41
CA LEU A 134 1.48 5.36 6.38
C LEU A 134 0.89 6.68 6.92
N THR A 135 0.61 6.80 8.22
CA THR A 135 0.05 8.02 8.78
C THR A 135 1.02 9.18 8.69
N GLU A 136 2.28 8.93 9.00
CA GLU A 136 3.37 9.89 9.03
C GLU A 136 3.65 10.39 7.61
N LYS A 137 3.73 9.47 6.64
CA LYS A 137 4.05 9.81 5.24
C LYS A 137 2.88 10.45 4.49
N TYR A 138 1.68 9.89 4.59
CA TYR A 138 0.54 10.25 3.76
C TYR A 138 -0.57 10.99 4.50
N LYS A 139 -0.39 11.30 5.79
CA LYS A 139 -1.39 11.99 6.62
C LYS A 139 -2.74 11.28 6.57
N LEU A 140 -2.72 9.95 6.43
CA LEU A 140 -3.89 9.09 6.35
C LEU A 140 -4.05 8.36 7.68
N THR A 141 -5.27 8.31 8.21
CA THR A 141 -5.55 7.73 9.53
C THR A 141 -6.60 6.63 9.40
N ARG A 142 -6.56 5.67 10.33
CA ARG A 142 -7.52 4.57 10.39
C ARG A 142 -8.99 5.02 10.34
N PRO A 143 -9.45 6.06 11.07
CA PRO A 143 -10.85 6.50 10.99
C PRO A 143 -11.28 7.01 9.61
N VAL A 144 -10.35 7.48 8.78
CA VAL A 144 -10.64 7.87 7.39
C VAL A 144 -10.83 6.61 6.54
N VAL A 145 -10.01 5.58 6.77
CA VAL A 145 -10.07 4.30 6.06
C VAL A 145 -11.32 3.52 6.43
N GLU A 146 -11.67 3.43 7.71
CA GLU A 146 -12.88 2.76 8.21
C GLU A 146 -14.16 3.35 7.59
N GLU A 147 -14.23 4.67 7.46
CA GLU A 147 -15.38 5.34 6.83
C GLU A 147 -15.36 5.21 5.29
N ALA A 148 -14.17 5.08 4.70
CA ALA A 148 -14.04 4.84 3.27
C ALA A 148 -14.46 3.41 2.89
N PHE A 149 -14.08 2.43 3.70
CA PHE A 149 -14.25 1.00 3.43
C PHE A 149 -14.87 0.30 4.64
N PRO A 150 -16.19 0.49 4.87
CA PRO A 150 -16.89 -0.11 6.01
C PRO A 150 -16.99 -1.65 5.92
N ASP A 151 -16.67 -2.22 4.77
CA ASP A 151 -16.62 -3.66 4.53
C ASP A 151 -15.29 -4.31 4.99
N ILE A 152 -14.28 -3.51 5.34
CA ILE A 152 -13.08 -4.03 5.98
C ILE A 152 -13.45 -4.49 7.39
N GLU A 153 -13.32 -5.79 7.62
CA GLU A 153 -13.33 -6.35 8.97
C GLU A 153 -11.99 -6.02 9.64
N TRP A 154 -11.98 -5.56 10.89
CA TRP A 154 -10.76 -5.23 11.65
C TRP A 154 -10.57 -6.22 12.80
N GLY A 155 -9.31 -6.56 13.09
CA GLY A 155 -8.97 -7.50 14.15
C GLY A 155 -8.93 -8.96 13.71
N ASN A 156 -8.68 -9.86 14.67
CA ASN A 156 -8.66 -11.33 14.49
C ASN A 156 -7.67 -11.88 13.44
N ARG A 157 -6.61 -11.13 13.11
CA ARG A 157 -5.59 -11.57 12.13
C ARG A 157 -4.27 -12.02 12.76
N GLY A 158 -4.00 -11.63 14.00
CA GLY A 158 -2.83 -12.05 14.76
C GLY A 158 -3.14 -13.31 15.54
N GLY A 159 -3.15 -14.46 14.84
CA GLY A 159 -3.47 -15.79 15.40
C GLY A 159 -2.80 -16.12 16.73
#